data_AF-A0A924V9I9-F1
#
_entry.id   AF-A0A924V9I9-F1
#
_cell.length_a   1.000
_cell.length_b   1.000
_cell.length_c   1.000
_cell.angle_alpha   90.00
_cell.angle_beta   90.00
_cell.angle_gamma   90.00
#
_symmetry.space_group_name_H-M   'P 1'
#
loop_
_entity.id
_entity.type
_entity.pdbx_description
1 polymer ?
#
loop_
_entity_poly.entity_id
_entity_poly.type
_entity_poly.pdbx_seq_one_letter_code
_entity_poly.pdbx_strand_id
1 'polypeptide(L)'
;MKKISMHTLSFPIVIKRVVDDLVLSVPDLGVFRNVPITREKITVESSKSSTALISEVFKHQIMNEIEKLWCLTETHRTEKKWQPTPSNFKQSIQAGEEDYSLPEFTKKLNEFISVSENTVRREISRGNLRCYQTEGGHRRIPISELRIYLERLKSRDQNQEI
;
A
#
# COMPACT_ATOMS: atom_id res chain seq x y z
N MET A 1 -24.45 24.07 12.88
CA MET A 1 -23.49 23.00 12.52
C MET A 1 -22.12 23.40 13.04
N LYS A 2 -21.47 22.60 13.91
CA LYS A 2 -20.09 22.87 14.35
C LYS A 2 -19.18 22.82 13.12
N LYS A 3 -18.47 23.90 12.80
CA LYS A 3 -17.33 23.83 11.87
C LYS A 3 -16.31 22.91 12.53
N ILE A 4 -16.24 21.66 12.09
CA ILE A 4 -15.10 20.81 12.40
C ILE A 4 -13.92 21.53 11.76
N SER A 5 -13.01 22.03 12.59
CA SER A 5 -11.71 22.53 12.13
C SER A 5 -11.01 21.35 11.45
N MET A 6 -11.04 21.30 10.12
CA MET A 6 -10.33 20.27 9.40
C MET A 6 -8.84 20.55 9.52
N HIS A 7 -8.01 19.52 9.69
CA HIS A 7 -6.56 19.69 9.78
C HIS A 7 -5.96 19.60 8.37
N THR A 8 -4.83 20.27 8.11
CA THR A 8 -4.21 20.22 6.77
C THR A 8 -3.69 18.83 6.43
N LEU A 9 -3.24 18.09 7.45
CA LEU A 9 -2.88 16.68 7.32
C LEU A 9 -4.08 15.74 7.09
N SER A 10 -5.31 16.25 7.17
CA SER A 10 -6.49 15.47 6.78
C SER A 10 -6.60 15.32 5.26
N PHE A 11 -5.93 16.19 4.49
CA PHE A 11 -5.92 16.09 3.04
C PHE A 11 -4.83 15.12 2.58
N PRO A 12 -5.17 14.17 1.70
CA PRO A 12 -4.23 13.16 1.22
C PRO A 12 -3.17 13.79 0.31
N ILE A 13 -1.92 13.41 0.52
CA ILE A 13 -0.85 13.66 -0.45
C ILE A 13 -0.77 12.47 -1.40
N VAL A 14 -0.83 12.76 -2.70
CA VAL A 14 -0.62 11.81 -3.77
C VAL A 14 0.76 12.04 -4.38
N ILE A 15 1.56 10.97 -4.42
CA ILE A 15 2.87 10.93 -5.04
C ILE A 15 2.75 10.13 -6.33
N LYS A 16 3.04 10.74 -7.48
CA LYS A 16 2.94 10.10 -8.79
C LYS A 16 4.21 10.34 -9.59
N ARG A 17 4.72 9.30 -10.25
CA ARG A 17 5.75 9.47 -11.28
C ARG A 17 5.10 9.86 -12.60
N VAL A 18 5.59 10.94 -13.21
CA VAL A 18 5.18 11.42 -14.54
C VAL A 18 6.43 11.62 -15.37
N VAL A 19 6.71 10.70 -16.28
CA VAL A 19 7.93 10.72 -17.12
C VAL A 19 9.19 10.81 -16.24
N ASP A 20 9.85 11.97 -16.24
CA ASP A 20 11.09 12.26 -15.53
C ASP A 20 10.88 13.07 -14.25
N ASP A 21 9.62 13.30 -13.85
CA ASP A 21 9.27 14.02 -12.63
C ASP A 21 8.53 13.12 -11.64
N LEU A 22 8.74 13.41 -10.36
CA LEU A 22 7.89 12.98 -9.28
C LEU A 22 6.96 14.14 -8.92
N VAL A 23 5.67 13.96 -9.18
CA VAL A 23 4.62 14.94 -8.87
C VAL A 23 4.06 14.63 -7.49
N LEU A 24 4.18 15.59 -6.58
CA LEU A 24 3.58 15.59 -5.25
C LEU A 24 2.36 16.50 -5.27
N SER A 25 1.20 16.02 -4.86
CA SER A 25 -0.03 16.81 -4.98
C SER A 25 -1.01 16.56 -3.85
N VAL A 26 -1.86 17.55 -3.59
CA VAL A 26 -3.09 17.44 -2.80
C VAL A 26 -4.26 17.65 -3.77
N PRO A 27 -4.79 16.56 -4.37
CA PRO A 27 -5.73 16.65 -5.49
C PRO A 27 -7.01 17.43 -5.14
N ASP A 28 -7.52 17.22 -3.93
CA ASP A 28 -8.74 17.88 -3.44
C ASP A 28 -8.64 19.40 -3.50
N LEU A 29 -7.44 19.94 -3.31
CA LEU A 29 -7.18 21.37 -3.27
C LEU A 29 -6.52 21.90 -4.55
N GLY A 30 -6.18 21.01 -5.50
CA GLY A 30 -5.49 21.38 -6.74
C GLY A 30 -4.08 21.92 -6.53
N VAL A 31 -3.45 21.63 -5.39
CA VAL A 31 -2.08 22.09 -5.06
C VAL A 31 -1.08 21.00 -5.45
N PHE A 32 0.00 21.35 -6.13
CA PHE A 32 1.02 20.38 -6.53
C PHE A 32 2.43 20.98 -6.62
N ARG A 33 3.42 20.10 -6.58
CA ARG A 33 4.86 20.36 -6.71
C ARG A 33 5.48 19.27 -7.59
N ASN A 34 6.47 19.65 -8.39
CA ASN A 34 7.21 18.74 -9.23
C ASN A 34 8.63 18.59 -8.71
N VAL A 35 9.11 17.35 -8.64
CA VAL A 35 10.46 17.02 -8.20
C VAL A 35 11.17 16.24 -9.30
N PRO A 36 12.18 16.83 -9.96
CA PRO A 36 12.84 16.17 -11.09
C PRO A 36 13.66 14.96 -10.64
N ILE A 37 13.42 13.84 -11.31
CA ILE A 37 14.12 12.56 -11.15
C ILE A 37 15.30 12.54 -12.11
N THR A 38 16.49 12.86 -11.62
CA THR A 38 17.73 12.68 -12.40
C THR A 38 18.27 11.26 -12.23
N ARG A 39 18.91 10.71 -13.28
CA ARG A 39 19.44 9.33 -13.28
C ARG A 39 20.44 9.06 -12.15
N GLU A 40 21.18 10.09 -11.73
CA GLU A 40 22.13 10.02 -10.61
C GLU A 40 21.48 9.74 -9.24
N LYS A 41 20.16 9.91 -9.13
CA LYS A 41 19.40 9.76 -7.89
C LYS A 41 18.81 8.37 -7.67
N ILE A 42 18.94 7.49 -8.67
CA ILE A 42 18.41 6.12 -8.65
C ILE A 42 19.56 5.17 -8.96
N THR A 43 20.01 4.43 -7.95
CA THR A 43 21.01 3.37 -8.13
C THR A 43 20.26 2.05 -8.31
N VAL A 44 20.46 1.38 -9.45
CA VAL A 44 19.92 0.03 -9.69
C VAL A 44 21.00 -0.97 -9.33
N GLU A 45 20.82 -1.73 -8.24
CA GLU A 45 21.74 -2.82 -7.93
C GLU A 45 21.51 -4.00 -8.88
N SER A 46 22.55 -4.36 -9.63
CA SER A 46 22.55 -5.51 -10.52
C SER A 46 22.76 -6.81 -9.73
N SER A 47 21.81 -7.20 -8.88
CA SER A 47 21.90 -8.48 -8.18
C SER A 47 20.52 -9.00 -7.79
N LYS A 48 19.89 -9.74 -8.71
CA LYS A 48 18.78 -10.70 -8.52
C LYS A 48 17.48 -10.21 -7.85
N SER A 49 17.41 -8.97 -7.37
CA SER A 49 16.23 -8.30 -6.83
C SER A 49 16.14 -6.92 -7.49
N SER A 50 15.09 -6.69 -8.26
CA SER A 50 14.84 -5.45 -9.03
C SER A 50 14.42 -4.28 -8.12
N THR A 51 15.09 -4.08 -6.99
CA THR A 51 14.81 -2.99 -6.05
C THR A 51 15.71 -1.81 -6.38
N ALA A 52 15.14 -0.78 -7.02
CA ALA A 52 15.84 0.48 -7.24
C ALA A 52 16.06 1.19 -5.90
N LEU A 53 17.32 1.46 -5.55
CA LEU A 53 17.66 2.21 -4.35
C LEU A 53 17.62 3.71 -4.67
N ILE A 54 16.76 4.42 -3.95
CA ILE A 54 16.69 5.87 -3.99
C ILE A 54 17.80 6.43 -3.09
N SER A 55 18.61 7.36 -3.62
CA SER A 55 19.69 7.99 -2.85
C SER A 55 19.15 8.76 -1.64
N GLU A 56 19.88 8.74 -0.53
CA GLU A 56 19.51 9.48 0.70
C GLU A 56 19.33 10.99 0.46
N VAL A 57 20.13 11.56 -0.45
CA VAL A 57 20.01 12.95 -0.89
C VAL A 57 18.66 13.20 -1.55
N PHE A 58 18.20 12.26 -2.38
CA PHE A 58 16.90 12.39 -3.05
C PHE A 58 15.73 12.18 -2.08
N LYS A 59 15.86 11.28 -1.09
CA LYS A 59 14.86 11.15 -0.02
C LYS A 59 14.67 12.47 0.73
N HIS A 60 15.76 13.11 1.13
CA HIS A 60 15.71 14.43 1.79
C HIS A 60 15.06 15.48 0.90
N GLN A 61 15.37 15.48 -0.40
CA GLN A 61 14.72 16.40 -1.34
C GLN A 61 13.19 16.17 -1.39
N ILE A 62 12.73 14.92 -1.47
CA ILE A 62 11.31 14.59 -1.49
C ILE A 62 10.63 15.06 -0.20
N MET A 63 11.24 14.80 0.97
CA MET A 63 10.71 15.22 2.27
C MET A 63 10.57 16.74 2.36
N ASN A 64 11.59 17.50 1.91
CA ASN A 64 11.53 18.96 1.89
C ASN A 64 10.41 19.49 0.97
N GLU A 65 10.15 18.82 -0.15
CA GLU A 65 9.08 19.22 -1.07
C GLU A 65 7.69 18.84 -0.52
N ILE A 66 7.57 17.74 0.23
CA ILE A 66 6.35 17.40 0.98
C ILE A 66 6.05 18.47 2.04
N GLU A 67 7.06 18.90 2.80
CA GLU A 67 6.90 19.96 3.79
C GLU A 67 6.42 21.27 3.17
N LYS A 68 7.04 21.69 2.06
CA LYS A 68 6.59 22.87 1.30
C LYS A 68 5.17 22.71 0.77
N LEU A 69 4.79 21.51 0.35
CA LEU A 69 3.43 21.22 -0.11
C LEU A 69 2.42 21.37 1.03
N TRP A 70 2.74 20.94 2.24
CA TRP A 70 1.88 21.17 3.41
C TRP A 70 1.71 22.65 3.73
N CYS A 71 2.79 23.43 3.74
CA CYS A 71 2.70 24.87 3.97
C CYS A 71 1.81 25.55 2.92
N LEU A 72 1.99 25.22 1.64
CA LEU A 72 1.12 25.72 0.56
C LEU A 72 -0.34 25.33 0.77
N THR A 73 -0.59 24.10 1.22
CA THR A 73 -1.93 23.59 1.46
C THR A 73 -2.60 24.36 2.60
N GLU A 74 -1.86 24.65 3.68
CA GLU A 74 -2.35 25.48 4.79
C GLU A 74 -2.70 26.89 4.31
N THR A 75 -1.78 27.56 3.60
CA THR A 75 -2.03 28.91 3.04
C THR A 75 -3.24 28.92 2.11
N HIS A 76 -3.35 27.94 1.22
CA HIS A 76 -4.48 27.84 0.30
C HIS A 76 -5.81 27.62 1.02
N ARG A 77 -5.80 26.89 2.14
CA ARG A 77 -6.98 26.71 2.99
C ARG A 77 -7.36 28.01 3.68
N THR A 78 -6.42 28.76 4.25
CA THR A 78 -6.73 30.00 4.97
C THR A 78 -7.22 31.10 4.03
N GLU A 79 -6.70 31.17 2.81
CA GLU A 79 -7.05 32.21 1.82
C GLU A 79 -8.38 31.95 1.11
N LYS A 80 -8.76 30.69 0.85
CA LYS A 80 -9.99 30.38 0.09
C LYS A 80 -11.23 30.30 0.97
N LYS A 81 -12.29 30.98 0.51
CA LYS A 81 -13.62 31.01 1.15
C LYS A 81 -14.36 29.66 1.13
N TRP A 82 -14.03 28.78 0.17
CA TRP A 82 -14.62 27.45 0.02
C TRP A 82 -13.52 26.39 0.07
N GLN A 83 -13.74 25.36 0.89
CA GLN A 83 -12.85 24.21 1.04
C GLN A 83 -13.67 22.93 0.78
N PRO A 84 -13.21 22.04 -0.12
CA PRO A 84 -13.80 20.72 -0.26
C PRO A 84 -13.55 19.88 0.98
N THR A 85 -14.39 18.87 1.19
CA THR A 85 -14.17 17.85 2.22
C THR A 85 -13.01 16.96 1.77
N PRO A 86 -12.03 16.64 2.64
CA PRO A 86 -10.93 15.75 2.29
C PRO A 86 -11.43 14.39 1.79
N SER A 87 -10.84 13.93 0.69
CA SER A 87 -11.14 12.64 0.13
C SER A 87 -10.48 11.53 0.96
N ASN A 88 -11.26 10.49 1.28
CA ASN A 88 -10.72 9.24 1.78
C ASN A 88 -10.25 8.39 0.58
N PHE A 89 -8.96 8.42 0.26
CA PHE A 89 -8.42 7.48 -0.74
C PHE A 89 -8.56 6.05 -0.21
N LYS A 90 -9.42 5.24 -0.84
CA LYS A 90 -9.56 3.80 -0.56
C LYS A 90 -8.63 2.91 -1.40
N GLN A 91 -8.02 3.46 -2.45
CA GLN A 91 -7.20 2.70 -3.38
C GLN A 91 -5.82 3.35 -3.49
N SER A 92 -4.86 2.80 -2.76
CA SER A 92 -3.47 2.83 -3.21
C SER A 92 -3.37 1.91 -4.42
N ILE A 93 -2.60 2.30 -5.44
CA ILE A 93 -2.17 1.37 -6.48
C ILE A 93 -1.21 0.40 -5.78
N GLN A 94 -1.75 -0.67 -5.20
CA GLN A 94 -0.94 -1.83 -4.84
C GLN A 94 -0.41 -2.38 -6.17
N ALA A 95 0.92 -2.46 -6.32
CA ALA A 95 1.51 -3.32 -7.32
C ALA A 95 0.80 -4.68 -7.18
N GLY A 96 0.17 -5.17 -8.26
CA GLY A 96 -0.58 -6.42 -8.21
C GLY A 96 0.33 -7.48 -7.61
N GLU A 97 -0.01 -7.93 -6.41
CA GLU A 97 0.68 -9.06 -5.82
C GLU A 97 0.36 -10.27 -6.70
N GLU A 98 1.36 -11.12 -6.97
CA GLU A 98 1.07 -12.39 -7.61
C GLU A 98 0.18 -13.22 -6.68
N ASP A 99 -0.73 -14.00 -7.28
CA ASP A 99 -1.74 -14.74 -6.53
C ASP A 99 -1.69 -16.22 -6.86
N TYR A 100 -1.87 -17.04 -5.83
CA TYR A 100 -2.08 -18.46 -6.00
C TYR A 100 -3.53 -18.76 -6.36
N SER A 101 -3.74 -19.72 -7.26
CA SER A 101 -4.98 -20.49 -7.25
C SER A 101 -5.08 -21.34 -5.97
N LEU A 102 -6.29 -21.75 -5.62
CA LEU A 102 -6.51 -22.59 -4.44
C LEU A 102 -5.70 -23.91 -4.45
N PRO A 103 -5.58 -24.67 -5.57
CA PRO A 103 -4.71 -25.85 -5.62
C PRO A 103 -3.22 -25.51 -5.42
N GLU A 104 -2.73 -24.43 -6.03
CA GLU A 104 -1.34 -23.99 -5.89
C GLU A 104 -1.02 -23.57 -4.46
N PHE A 105 -1.92 -22.81 -3.83
CA PHE A 105 -1.78 -22.41 -2.43
C PHE A 105 -1.74 -23.63 -1.52
N THR A 106 -2.61 -24.61 -1.75
CA THR A 106 -2.66 -25.84 -0.95
C THR A 106 -1.36 -26.64 -1.12
N LYS A 107 -0.84 -26.75 -2.34
CA LYS A 107 0.45 -27.41 -2.60
C LYS A 107 1.60 -26.72 -1.87
N LYS A 108 1.62 -25.38 -1.88
CA LYS A 108 2.62 -24.59 -1.17
C LYS A 108 2.50 -24.70 0.34
N LEU A 109 1.28 -24.68 0.88
CA LEU A 109 1.04 -24.84 2.31
C LEU A 109 1.47 -26.23 2.81
N ASN A 110 1.29 -27.26 1.98
CA ASN A 110 1.71 -28.64 2.25
C ASN A 110 3.22 -28.83 2.35
N GLU A 111 4.04 -27.88 1.90
CA GLU A 111 5.49 -27.87 2.16
C GLU A 111 5.80 -27.64 3.66
N PHE A 112 4.86 -27.05 4.41
CA PHE A 112 5.03 -26.70 5.82
C PHE A 112 4.13 -27.52 6.75
N ILE A 113 2.86 -27.73 6.37
CA ILE A 113 1.85 -28.39 7.20
C ILE A 113 0.95 -29.22 6.28
N SER A 114 0.70 -30.48 6.64
CA SER A 114 -0.22 -31.35 5.88
C SER A 114 -1.67 -30.90 6.04
N VAL A 115 -2.27 -30.41 4.95
CA VAL A 115 -3.65 -29.92 4.91
C VAL A 115 -4.33 -30.24 3.59
N SER A 116 -5.61 -30.60 3.67
CA SER A 116 -6.45 -30.80 2.49
C SER A 116 -6.96 -29.47 1.92
N GLU A 117 -7.24 -29.44 0.62
CA GLU A 117 -7.86 -28.26 -0.03
C GLU A 117 -9.20 -27.89 0.63
N ASN A 118 -9.99 -28.88 1.07
CA ASN A 118 -11.24 -28.66 1.79
C ASN A 118 -11.03 -27.99 3.16
N THR A 119 -9.88 -28.20 3.78
CA THR A 119 -9.51 -27.48 5.01
C THR A 119 -9.19 -26.03 4.69
N VAL A 120 -8.41 -25.77 3.62
CA VAL A 120 -8.12 -24.41 3.16
C VAL A 120 -9.41 -23.65 2.82
N ARG A 121 -10.37 -24.28 2.12
CA ARG A 121 -11.69 -23.69 1.84
C ARG A 121 -12.45 -23.32 3.11
N ARG A 122 -12.38 -24.16 4.15
CA ARG A 122 -13.02 -23.88 5.45
C ARG A 122 -12.35 -22.72 6.17
N GLU A 123 -11.03 -22.63 6.14
CA GLU A 123 -10.28 -21.54 6.75
C GLU A 123 -10.54 -20.19 6.06
N ILE A 124 -10.67 -20.19 4.73
CA ILE A 124 -11.14 -19.02 3.97
C ILE A 124 -12.55 -18.63 4.40
N SER A 125 -13.48 -19.59 4.48
CA SER A 125 -14.88 -19.32 4.86
C SER A 125 -15.01 -18.77 6.29
N ARG A 126 -14.06 -19.13 7.17
CA ARG A 126 -13.94 -18.61 8.55
C ARG A 126 -13.28 -17.23 8.62
N GLY A 127 -12.76 -16.71 7.52
CA GLY A 127 -12.03 -15.45 7.48
C GLY A 127 -10.59 -15.53 7.99
N ASN A 128 -10.06 -16.74 8.24
CA ASN A 128 -8.68 -16.93 8.70
C ASN A 128 -7.66 -16.76 7.57
N LEU A 129 -8.10 -16.95 6.32
CA LEU A 129 -7.36 -16.70 5.09
C LEU A 129 -8.10 -15.68 4.22
N ARG A 130 -7.40 -14.66 3.73
CA ARG A 130 -7.98 -13.72 2.77
C ARG A 130 -7.93 -14.31 1.37
N CYS A 131 -9.03 -14.16 0.64
CA CYS A 131 -9.10 -14.51 -0.77
C CYS A 131 -10.05 -13.54 -1.48
N TYR A 132 -9.92 -13.44 -2.79
CA TYR A 132 -10.88 -12.77 -3.65
C TYR A 132 -11.30 -13.69 -4.79
N GLN A 133 -12.41 -13.37 -5.45
CA GLN A 133 -12.90 -14.13 -6.61
C GLN A 133 -12.62 -13.36 -7.89
N THR A 134 -12.17 -14.07 -8.93
CA THR A 134 -12.11 -13.51 -10.28
C THR A 134 -13.51 -13.46 -10.90
N GLU A 135 -13.64 -12.79 -12.05
CA GLU A 135 -14.90 -12.74 -12.82
C GLU A 135 -15.44 -14.14 -13.16
N GLY A 136 -14.56 -15.14 -13.31
CA GLY A 136 -14.92 -16.55 -13.51
C GLY A 136 -15.31 -17.31 -12.23
N GLY A 137 -15.41 -16.63 -11.08
CA GLY A 137 -15.78 -17.23 -9.79
C GLY A 137 -14.67 -18.04 -9.10
N HIS A 138 -13.50 -18.16 -9.73
CA HIS A 138 -12.34 -18.85 -9.15
C HIS A 138 -11.71 -18.03 -8.03
N ARG A 139 -11.36 -18.71 -6.93
CA ARG A 139 -10.70 -18.06 -5.79
C ARG A 139 -9.22 -17.86 -6.06
N ARG A 140 -8.73 -16.67 -5.71
CA ARG A 140 -7.33 -16.26 -5.73
C ARG A 140 -6.89 -15.85 -4.33
N ILE A 141 -5.70 -16.29 -3.95
CA ILE A 141 -5.12 -16.07 -2.62
C ILE A 141 -3.79 -15.34 -2.82
N PRO A 142 -3.62 -14.14 -2.28
CA PRO A 142 -2.37 -13.39 -2.39
C PRO A 142 -1.19 -14.18 -1.81
N ILE A 143 0.01 -14.06 -2.40
CA ILE A 143 1.21 -14.76 -1.91
C ILE A 143 1.51 -14.46 -0.43
N SER A 144 1.34 -13.21 0.00
CA SER A 144 1.57 -12.73 1.36
C SER A 144 0.78 -13.50 2.41
N GLU A 145 -0.41 -14.00 2.07
CA GLU A 145 -1.26 -14.74 3.00
C GLU A 145 -0.64 -16.06 3.44
N LEU A 146 0.25 -16.68 2.66
CA LEU A 146 0.92 -17.91 3.07
C LEU A 146 1.72 -17.69 4.36
N ARG A 147 2.52 -16.63 4.39
CA ARG A 147 3.35 -16.29 5.56
C ARG A 147 2.49 -15.86 6.75
N ILE A 148 1.51 -14.98 6.51
CA ILE A 148 0.60 -14.47 7.54
C ILE A 148 -0.15 -15.63 8.22
N TYR A 149 -0.64 -16.59 7.43
CA TYR A 149 -1.36 -17.74 7.95
C TYR A 149 -0.46 -18.65 8.78
N LEU A 150 0.77 -18.93 8.33
CA LEU A 150 1.75 -19.73 9.09
C LEU A 150 2.13 -19.06 10.42
N GLU A 151 2.30 -17.73 10.43
CA GLU A 151 2.57 -16.97 11.65
C GLU A 151 1.38 -17.06 12.63
N ARG A 152 0.14 -16.94 12.15
CA ARG A 152 -1.07 -17.10 12.98
C ARG A 152 -1.20 -18.49 13.59
N LEU A 153 -0.83 -19.54 12.86
CA LEU A 153 -0.84 -20.91 13.40
C LEU A 153 0.15 -21.05 14.55
N LYS A 154 1.38 -20.55 14.38
CA LYS A 154 2.40 -20.55 15.45
C LYS A 154 1.93 -19.80 16.70
N SER A 155 1.27 -18.65 16.53
CA SER A 155 0.72 -17.88 17.65
C SER A 155 -0.48 -18.56 18.34
N ARG A 156 -1.20 -19.47 17.66
CA ARG A 156 -2.26 -20.26 18.28
C ARG A 156 -1.71 -21.37 19.17
N ASP A 157 -0.66 -22.03 18.71
CA ASP A 157 -0.03 -23.12 19.47
C ASP A 157 0.60 -22.60 20.78
N GLN A 158 1.20 -21.40 20.77
CA GLN A 158 1.78 -20.79 21.99
C GLN A 158 0.76 -20.35 23.04
N ASN A 159 -0.51 -20.14 22.67
CA ASN A 159 -1.58 -19.74 23.59
C ASN A 159 -2.36 -20.93 24.17
N GLN A 160 -1.98 -22.18 23.82
CA GLN A 160 -2.60 -23.40 24.35
C GLN A 160 -1.74 -24.12 25.40
N GLU A 161 -0.55 -23.61 25.72
CA GLU A 161 0.36 -24.15 26.75
C GLU A 161 0.25 -23.45 28.13
N ILE A 162 -0.89 -22.81 28.44
CA ILE A 162 -1.18 -22.21 29.76
C ILE A 162 -2.37 -22.91 30.42
#